data_AF-A0A7W0Q3E8-F1
#
_entry.id   AF-A0A7W0Q3E8-F1
#
_cell.length_a   1.000
_cell.length_b   1.000
_cell.length_c   1.000
_cell.angle_alpha   90.00
_cell.angle_beta   90.00
_cell.angle_gamma   90.00
#
_symmetry.space_group_name_H-M   'P 1'
#
loop_
_entity.id
_entity.type
_entity.pdbx_description
1 polymer ?
#
loop_
_entity_poly.entity_id
_entity_poly.type
_entity_poly.pdbx_seq_one_letter_code
_entity_poly.pdbx_strand_id
1 'polypeptide(L)'
;MKPSLVYLVVLLTAGCQRDDKSPSESPPLPLAAPTAGRTDAPYADDIRKLCGVMSLSGAEQVPAGERALPIANWLAANLETAESRKFLVAIQPLVGEPKAAALDAEAKRVGLPGCALAAEWRVPTP
;
A
#
# COMPACT_ATOMS: atom_id res chain seq x y z
N MET A 1 23.88 39.46 -18.53
CA MET A 1 24.27 39.91 -17.18
C MET A 1 23.84 38.84 -16.18
N LYS A 2 24.79 38.16 -15.53
CA LYS A 2 24.66 37.33 -14.32
C LYS A 2 24.49 38.28 -13.10
N PRO A 3 24.06 37.86 -11.87
CA PRO A 3 24.39 36.59 -11.20
C PRO A 3 23.20 36.08 -10.32
N SER A 4 23.23 35.15 -9.37
CA SER A 4 24.28 34.49 -8.60
C SER A 4 23.66 33.24 -7.96
N LEU A 5 24.34 32.10 -8.08
CA LEU A 5 24.01 30.86 -7.41
C LEU A 5 24.92 30.80 -6.17
N VAL A 6 24.36 31.03 -4.98
CA VAL A 6 25.10 31.00 -3.71
C VAL A 6 24.97 29.62 -3.10
N TYR A 7 26.02 28.82 -3.31
CA TYR A 7 26.35 27.65 -2.50
C TYR A 7 26.72 28.12 -1.08
N LEU A 8 26.07 27.56 -0.05
CA LEU A 8 26.57 27.64 1.32
C LEU A 8 26.54 26.25 1.95
N VAL A 9 27.70 25.59 1.92
CA VAL A 9 28.08 24.51 2.82
C VAL A 9 28.82 25.18 3.98
N VAL A 10 28.72 24.61 5.20
CA VAL A 10 29.84 24.39 6.17
C VAL A 10 29.41 24.48 7.67
N LEU A 11 29.50 23.31 8.34
CA LEU A 11 30.02 22.96 9.69
C LEU A 11 29.22 23.16 11.01
N LEU A 12 28.93 22.00 11.65
CA LEU A 12 29.34 21.51 12.99
C LEU A 12 29.56 22.49 14.16
N THR A 13 28.84 22.25 15.28
CA THR A 13 29.33 21.98 16.68
C THR A 13 28.10 21.60 17.55
N ALA A 14 28.04 20.42 18.19
CA ALA A 14 28.53 20.01 19.53
C ALA A 14 27.71 20.53 20.75
N GLY A 15 27.13 19.60 21.53
CA GLY A 15 26.61 19.74 22.92
C GLY A 15 25.07 19.82 23.03
N CYS A 16 24.33 19.03 23.82
CA CYS A 16 24.55 18.62 25.22
C CYS A 16 24.09 17.18 25.55
N GLN A 17 24.80 16.57 26.50
CA GLN A 17 24.51 15.29 27.18
C GLN A 17 23.25 15.37 28.08
N ARG A 18 22.59 14.21 28.27
CA ARG A 18 22.23 13.67 29.59
C ARG A 18 21.98 12.17 29.49
N ASP A 19 22.81 11.40 30.20
CA ASP A 19 22.56 10.03 30.58
C ASP A 19 21.32 9.96 31.49
N ASP A 20 20.36 9.11 31.13
CA ASP A 20 19.57 8.38 32.12
C ASP A 20 19.36 6.94 31.61
N LYS A 21 20.19 6.07 32.15
CA LYS A 21 20.09 4.63 32.10
C LYS A 21 18.77 4.22 32.77
N SER A 22 17.74 3.97 31.98
CA SER A 22 16.60 3.14 32.38
C SER A 22 16.63 1.85 31.58
N PRO A 23 16.92 0.68 32.20
CA PRO A 23 16.59 -0.58 31.58
C PRO A 23 15.07 -0.74 31.71
N SER A 24 14.33 -0.12 30.80
CA SER A 24 12.95 -0.55 30.56
C SER A 24 13.05 -1.83 29.75
N GLU A 25 13.28 -2.92 30.47
CA GLU A 25 13.07 -4.28 30.00
C GLU A 25 11.60 -4.40 29.65
N SER A 26 11.26 -3.97 28.43
CA SER A 26 10.00 -4.34 27.81
C SER A 26 10.02 -5.86 27.73
N PRO A 27 8.98 -6.57 28.23
CA PRO A 27 8.89 -8.00 28.01
C PRO A 27 9.03 -8.23 26.51
N PRO A 28 9.77 -9.27 26.05
CA PRO A 28 9.80 -9.59 24.64
C PRO A 28 8.36 -9.82 24.22
N LEU A 29 7.81 -8.88 23.46
CA LEU A 29 6.65 -9.16 22.64
C LEU A 29 7.02 -10.44 21.89
N PRO A 30 6.19 -11.50 21.94
CA PRO A 30 6.49 -12.70 21.19
C PRO A 30 6.77 -12.23 19.76
N LEU A 31 7.97 -12.56 19.25
CA LEU A 31 8.27 -12.43 17.83
C LEU A 31 7.12 -13.14 17.14
N ALA A 32 6.17 -12.36 16.61
CA ALA A 32 5.18 -12.87 15.71
C ALA A 32 5.99 -13.33 14.51
N ALA A 33 6.28 -14.63 14.49
CA ALA A 33 6.76 -15.30 13.31
C ALA A 33 5.88 -14.83 12.15
N PRO A 34 6.44 -14.54 10.96
CA PRO A 34 5.64 -14.20 9.81
C PRO A 34 4.64 -15.33 9.63
N THR A 35 3.37 -15.06 9.91
CA THR A 35 2.30 -16.05 9.82
C THR A 35 2.00 -16.20 8.35
N ALA A 36 2.94 -16.82 7.64
CA ALA A 36 2.73 -17.32 6.31
C ALA A 36 1.72 -18.46 6.43
N GLY A 37 0.47 -18.20 6.02
CA GLY A 37 -0.47 -19.27 5.69
C GLY A 37 -1.77 -19.31 6.47
N ARG A 38 -2.09 -18.36 7.34
CA ARG A 38 -3.48 -18.21 7.81
C ARG A 38 -4.10 -16.99 7.14
N THR A 39 -4.91 -17.26 6.13
CA THR A 39 -5.86 -16.29 5.60
C THR A 39 -6.83 -15.94 6.73
N ASP A 40 -6.63 -14.77 7.32
CA ASP A 40 -7.53 -14.17 8.27
C ASP A 40 -8.76 -13.61 7.53
N ALA A 41 -9.95 -13.86 8.08
CA ALA A 41 -11.20 -13.47 7.43
C ALA A 41 -11.29 -11.96 7.12
N PRO A 42 -10.82 -11.04 7.99
CA PRO A 42 -10.83 -9.61 7.69
C PRO A 42 -9.95 -9.25 6.49
N TYR A 43 -8.74 -9.82 6.39
CA TYR A 43 -7.87 -9.52 5.25
C TYR A 43 -8.40 -10.10 3.93
N ALA A 44 -8.95 -11.31 3.96
CA ALA A 44 -9.59 -11.89 2.78
C ALA A 44 -10.76 -11.04 2.29
N ASP A 45 -11.52 -10.43 3.21
CA ASP A 45 -12.59 -9.49 2.88
C ASP A 45 -12.03 -8.18 2.29
N ASP A 46 -10.97 -7.62 2.86
CA ASP A 46 -10.26 -6.46 2.29
C ASP A 46 -9.78 -6.71 0.85
N ILE A 47 -9.20 -7.89 0.58
CA ILE A 47 -8.77 -8.24 -0.79
C ILE A 47 -9.97 -8.43 -1.72
N ARG A 48 -11.09 -8.98 -1.24
CA ARG A 48 -12.33 -9.06 -2.03
C ARG A 48 -12.85 -7.67 -2.39
N LYS A 49 -12.89 -6.75 -1.41
CA LYS A 49 -13.24 -5.35 -1.60
C LYS A 49 -12.33 -4.67 -2.62
N LEU A 50 -11.01 -4.85 -2.50
CA LEU A 50 -10.03 -4.36 -3.47
C LEU A 50 -10.31 -4.89 -4.87
N CYS A 51 -10.55 -6.19 -5.02
CA CYS A 51 -10.82 -6.80 -6.31
C CYS A 51 -12.14 -6.35 -6.96
N GLY A 52 -13.11 -5.91 -6.16
CA GLY A 52 -14.39 -5.35 -6.61
C GLY A 52 -14.45 -3.83 -6.64
N VAL A 53 -13.33 -3.13 -6.42
CA VAL A 53 -13.34 -1.68 -6.14
C VAL A 53 -13.97 -0.83 -7.24
N MET A 54 -13.88 -1.25 -8.51
CA MET A 54 -14.47 -0.51 -9.63
C MET A 54 -15.98 -0.31 -9.45
N SER A 55 -16.69 -1.39 -9.14
CA SER A 55 -18.12 -1.38 -8.87
C SER A 55 -18.43 -0.71 -7.53
N LEU A 56 -17.68 -1.05 -6.47
CA LEU A 56 -17.94 -0.58 -5.11
C LEU A 56 -17.74 0.93 -4.94
N SER A 57 -16.75 1.50 -5.63
CA SER A 57 -16.47 2.94 -5.61
C SER A 57 -17.35 3.75 -6.58
N GLY A 58 -18.11 3.08 -7.45
CA GLY A 58 -18.84 3.73 -8.55
C GLY A 58 -17.94 4.27 -9.67
N ALA A 59 -16.65 3.91 -9.68
CA ALA A 59 -15.69 4.42 -10.67
C ALA A 59 -16.02 4.02 -12.12
N GLU A 60 -16.81 2.97 -12.32
CA GLU A 60 -17.32 2.60 -13.66
C GLU A 60 -18.19 3.70 -14.30
N GLN A 61 -18.82 4.55 -13.47
CA GLN A 61 -19.71 5.62 -13.90
C GLN A 61 -18.96 6.92 -14.26
N VAL A 62 -17.65 6.98 -14.01
CA VAL A 62 -16.83 8.16 -14.32
C VAL A 62 -15.84 7.87 -15.47
N PRO A 63 -15.42 8.90 -16.23
CA PRO A 63 -14.44 8.75 -17.30
C PRO A 63 -13.14 8.12 -16.78
N ALA A 64 -12.48 7.29 -17.60
CA ALA A 64 -11.31 6.51 -17.19
C ALA A 64 -10.20 7.34 -16.52
N GLY A 65 -9.92 8.55 -17.03
CA GLY A 65 -8.91 9.47 -16.46
C GLY A 65 -9.27 10.06 -15.10
N GLU A 66 -10.52 9.93 -14.66
CA GLU A 66 -11.04 10.50 -13.41
C GLU A 66 -11.28 9.43 -12.32
N ARG A 67 -11.14 8.14 -12.66
CA ARG A 67 -11.45 7.00 -11.78
C ARG A 67 -10.56 6.90 -10.54
N ALA A 68 -9.35 7.45 -10.60
CA ALA A 68 -8.36 7.28 -9.54
C ALA A 68 -8.84 7.80 -8.18
N LEU A 69 -9.46 8.98 -8.15
CA LEU A 69 -9.91 9.62 -6.91
C LEU A 69 -11.06 8.87 -6.20
N PRO A 70 -12.17 8.50 -6.87
CA PRO A 70 -13.25 7.74 -6.22
C PRO A 70 -12.76 6.37 -5.74
N ILE A 71 -11.90 5.68 -6.49
CA ILE A 71 -11.27 4.41 -6.08
C ILE A 71 -10.46 4.61 -4.79
N ALA A 72 -9.56 5.61 -4.77
CA ALA A 72 -8.69 5.85 -3.63
C ALA A 72 -9.48 6.22 -2.36
N ASN A 73 -10.47 7.11 -2.49
CA ASN A 73 -11.33 7.51 -1.37
C ASN A 73 -12.11 6.32 -0.80
N TRP A 74 -12.66 5.48 -1.67
CA TRP A 74 -13.40 4.31 -1.24
C TRP A 74 -12.51 3.31 -0.52
N LEU A 75 -11.33 2.98 -1.06
CA LEU A 75 -10.39 2.06 -0.42
C LEU A 75 -9.91 2.57 0.94
N ALA A 76 -9.61 3.86 1.06
CA ALA A 76 -9.19 4.47 2.31
C ALA A 76 -10.24 4.33 3.42
N ALA A 77 -11.53 4.38 3.06
CA ALA A 77 -12.63 4.28 4.01
C ALA A 77 -13.05 2.83 4.35
N ASN A 78 -12.75 1.85 3.49
CA ASN A 78 -13.34 0.51 3.56
C ASN A 78 -12.34 -0.64 3.79
N LEU A 79 -11.03 -0.37 3.75
CA LEU A 79 -10.00 -1.36 4.08
C LEU A 79 -9.60 -1.29 5.55
N GLU A 80 -9.72 -2.40 6.25
CA GLU A 80 -9.60 -2.47 7.70
C GLU A 80 -8.16 -2.81 8.15
N THR A 81 -7.56 -3.81 7.51
CA THR A 81 -6.31 -4.42 7.94
C THR A 81 -5.08 -3.59 7.58
N ALA A 82 -4.01 -3.73 8.36
CA ALA A 82 -2.73 -3.08 8.03
C ALA A 82 -2.05 -3.78 6.84
N GLU A 83 -2.32 -5.06 6.68
CA GLU A 83 -1.83 -5.97 5.66
C GLU A 83 -2.35 -5.54 4.28
N SER A 84 -3.64 -5.23 4.15
CA SER A 84 -4.21 -4.72 2.90
C SER A 84 -3.63 -3.37 2.49
N ARG A 85 -3.41 -2.47 3.45
CA ARG A 85 -2.72 -1.19 3.19
C ARG A 85 -1.28 -1.39 2.75
N LYS A 86 -0.54 -2.32 3.37
CA LYS A 86 0.83 -2.68 2.94
C LYS A 86 0.84 -3.26 1.54
N PHE A 87 -0.10 -4.15 1.22
CA PHE A 87 -0.23 -4.72 -0.12
C PHE A 87 -0.51 -3.65 -1.17
N LEU A 88 -1.44 -2.72 -0.90
CA LEU A 88 -1.73 -1.60 -1.79
C LEU A 88 -0.47 -0.77 -2.09
N VAL A 89 0.31 -0.42 -1.07
CA VAL A 89 1.58 0.30 -1.24
C VAL A 89 2.57 -0.50 -2.08
N ALA A 90 2.69 -1.81 -1.84
CA ALA A 90 3.62 -2.67 -2.58
C ALA A 90 3.30 -2.75 -4.09
N ILE A 91 2.03 -2.67 -4.48
CA ILE A 91 1.61 -2.73 -5.89
C ILE A 91 1.50 -1.36 -6.57
N GLN A 92 1.67 -0.23 -5.85
CA GLN A 92 1.65 1.11 -6.44
C GLN A 92 2.66 1.31 -7.59
N PRO A 93 3.94 0.89 -7.49
CA PRO A 93 4.89 1.10 -8.58
C PRO A 93 4.66 0.18 -9.79
N LEU A 94 3.78 -0.82 -9.66
CA LEU A 94 3.47 -1.74 -10.75
C LEU A 94 2.48 -1.09 -11.72
N VAL A 95 2.62 -1.43 -13.00
CA VAL A 95 1.70 -1.05 -14.08
C VAL A 95 1.51 -2.26 -15.00
N GLY A 96 0.45 -2.25 -15.81
CA GLY A 96 0.25 -3.30 -16.81
C GLY A 96 0.11 -4.71 -16.21
N GLU A 97 0.62 -5.69 -16.95
CA GLU A 97 0.58 -7.11 -16.58
C GLU A 97 1.19 -7.43 -15.20
N PRO A 98 2.36 -6.87 -14.79
CA PRO A 98 2.87 -7.07 -13.43
C PRO A 98 1.87 -6.73 -12.32
N LYS A 99 1.09 -5.65 -12.48
CA LYS A 99 0.08 -5.27 -11.48
C LYS A 99 -1.12 -6.20 -11.52
N ALA A 100 -1.58 -6.57 -12.71
CA ALA A 100 -2.64 -7.55 -12.88
C ALA A 100 -2.27 -8.90 -12.23
N ALA A 101 -1.05 -9.38 -12.46
CA ALA A 101 -0.53 -10.62 -11.89
C ALA A 101 -0.45 -10.56 -10.35
N ALA A 102 0.02 -9.45 -9.78
CA ALA A 102 0.08 -9.27 -8.33
C ALA A 102 -1.31 -9.32 -7.69
N LEU A 103 -2.30 -8.66 -8.31
CA LEU A 103 -3.69 -8.68 -7.86
C LEU A 103 -4.31 -10.09 -7.89
N ASP A 104 -4.12 -10.83 -8.98
CA ASP A 104 -4.63 -12.20 -9.10
C ASP A 104 -3.91 -13.18 -8.16
N ALA A 105 -2.60 -13.03 -7.99
CA ALA A 105 -1.84 -13.86 -7.06
C ALA A 105 -2.33 -13.66 -5.63
N GLU A 106 -2.56 -12.42 -5.22
CA GLU A 106 -3.02 -12.11 -3.86
C GLU A 106 -4.46 -12.58 -3.63
N ALA A 107 -5.35 -12.38 -4.61
CA ALA A 107 -6.70 -12.91 -4.58
C ALA A 107 -6.72 -14.44 -4.39
N LYS A 108 -5.90 -15.17 -5.16
CA LYS A 108 -5.76 -16.63 -5.02
C LYS A 108 -5.19 -17.02 -3.66
N ARG A 109 -4.19 -16.27 -3.16
CA ARG A 109 -3.57 -16.51 -1.86
C ARG A 109 -4.59 -16.45 -0.71
N VAL A 110 -5.58 -15.55 -0.80
CA VAL A 110 -6.68 -15.44 0.17
C VAL A 110 -7.90 -16.31 -0.14
N GLY A 111 -7.82 -17.19 -1.15
CA GLY A 111 -8.88 -18.15 -1.49
C GLY A 111 -9.98 -17.62 -2.42
N LEU A 112 -9.77 -16.49 -3.10
CA LEU A 112 -10.65 -16.02 -4.17
C LEU A 112 -10.26 -16.69 -5.51
N PRO A 113 -11.21 -16.91 -6.43
CA PRO A 113 -10.92 -17.51 -7.74
C PRO A 113 -10.05 -16.60 -8.64
N GLY A 114 -10.05 -15.30 -8.38
CA GLY A 114 -9.29 -14.28 -9.11
C GLY A 114 -9.69 -12.86 -8.68
N CYS A 115 -9.15 -11.86 -9.36
CA CYS A 115 -9.37 -10.45 -9.06
C CYS A 115 -9.93 -9.70 -10.28
N ALA A 116 -11.19 -9.24 -10.22
CA ALA A 116 -11.81 -8.54 -11.36
C ALA A 116 -11.03 -7.27 -11.76
N LEU A 117 -10.53 -6.52 -10.76
CA LEU A 117 -9.65 -5.36 -10.99
C LEU A 117 -8.40 -5.69 -11.81
N ALA A 118 -7.88 -6.93 -11.76
CA ALA A 118 -6.69 -7.29 -12.53
C ALA A 118 -6.90 -7.12 -14.04
N ALA A 119 -8.13 -7.35 -14.56
CA ALA A 119 -8.44 -7.18 -15.98
C ALA A 119 -8.24 -5.73 -16.46
N GLU A 120 -8.57 -4.73 -15.64
CA GLU A 120 -8.38 -3.31 -15.96
C GLU A 120 -6.89 -2.98 -16.16
N TRP A 121 -5.99 -3.68 -15.47
CA TRP A 121 -4.54 -3.47 -15.58
C TRP A 121 -3.90 -4.23 -16.73
N ARG A 122 -4.59 -5.19 -17.34
CA ARG A 122 -4.07 -5.91 -18.53
C ARG A 122 -4.23 -5.12 -19.82
N VAL A 123 -5.17 -4.18 -19.84
CA VAL A 123 -5.39 -3.35 -21.01
C VAL A 123 -4.13 -2.49 -21.21
N PRO A 124 -3.49 -2.55 -22.39
CA PRO A 124 -2.35 -1.68 -22.68
C PRO A 124 -2.79 -0.23 -22.52
N THR A 125 -2.12 0.52 -21.66
CA THR A 125 -2.25 1.97 -21.64
C THR A 125 -1.73 2.50 -22.98
N PRO A 126 -2.50 3.31 -23.74
CA PRO A 126 -2.06 3.90 -25.00
C PRO A 126 -0.76 4.71 -24.87
#